data_AF-A0A1G7JL81-F1
#
_entry.id   AF-A0A1G7JL81-F1
#
_cell.length_a   1.000
_cell.length_b   1.000
_cell.length_c   1.000
_cell.angle_alpha   90.00
_cell.angle_beta   90.00
_cell.angle_gamma   90.00
#
_symmetry.space_group_name_H-M   'P 1'
#
loop_
_entity.id
_entity.type
_entity.pdbx_description
1 polymer ?
#
loop_
_entity_poly.entity_id
_entity_poly.type
_entity_poly.pdbx_seq_one_letter_code
_entity_poly.pdbx_strand_id
1 'polypeptide(L)'
;MTGLSPVGGAATAGFGHSPYAPPDPRGPAGDRRDRRGAARDWRQALDELEGDVLDAQELLARGRAEEIATWGRRAEDWIPPHDLGPLPPDLRERAARLLQHQLAVAEHLAERITQSQKQRDVAARMSYAPARPVASYIDRGL
;
A
#
# COMPACT_ATOMS: atom_id res chain seq x y z
N MET A 1 32.80 -7.69 -39.27
CA MET A 1 32.86 -9.09 -38.79
C MET A 1 34.24 -9.33 -38.21
N THR A 2 34.30 -9.95 -37.03
CA THR A 2 35.48 -10.47 -36.30
C THR A 2 36.34 -9.39 -35.61
N GLY A 3 36.67 -9.47 -34.32
CA GLY A 3 36.50 -10.54 -33.34
C GLY A 3 36.69 -10.06 -31.88
N LEU A 4 36.32 -10.96 -30.98
CA LEU A 4 36.04 -10.80 -29.55
C LEU A 4 37.29 -10.58 -28.67
N SER A 5 37.06 -9.97 -27.49
CA SER A 5 37.91 -10.02 -26.29
C SER A 5 38.07 -11.47 -25.76
N PRO A 6 39.07 -11.77 -24.90
CA PRO A 6 38.89 -11.53 -23.46
C PRO A 6 40.16 -11.19 -22.68
N VAL A 7 40.05 -10.38 -21.62
CA VAL A 7 40.99 -10.45 -20.48
C VAL A 7 40.17 -10.59 -19.21
N GLY A 8 40.25 -11.78 -18.63
CA GLY A 8 39.93 -12.03 -17.24
C GLY A 8 41.12 -11.67 -16.35
N GLY A 9 40.81 -11.12 -15.18
CA GLY A 9 41.78 -10.85 -14.12
C GLY A 9 41.02 -10.66 -12.82
N ALA A 10 40.93 -11.74 -12.05
CA ALA A 10 40.35 -11.77 -10.72
C ALA A 10 41.21 -10.94 -9.74
N ALA A 11 40.55 -10.11 -8.94
CA ALA A 11 41.10 -9.59 -7.70
C ALA A 11 40.04 -9.76 -6.60
N THR A 12 40.25 -10.81 -5.81
CA THR A 12 39.65 -11.01 -4.50
C THR A 12 40.17 -9.93 -3.54
N ALA A 13 39.31 -8.99 -3.16
CA ALA A 13 39.51 -8.16 -1.98
C ALA A 13 38.32 -8.39 -1.05
N GLY A 14 38.55 -9.24 -0.04
CA GLY A 14 37.61 -9.48 1.04
C GLY A 14 37.41 -8.20 1.84
N PHE A 15 36.16 -7.77 1.94
CA PHE A 15 35.74 -6.87 3.01
C PHE A 15 35.32 -7.74 4.19
N GLY A 16 36.12 -7.64 5.25
CA GLY A 16 36.02 -8.47 6.44
C GLY A 16 34.68 -8.37 7.14
N HIS A 17 34.24 -9.51 7.65
CA HIS A 17 33.20 -9.60 8.65
C HIS A 17 33.67 -8.89 9.91
N SER A 18 33.09 -7.73 10.23
CA SER A 18 33.34 -7.04 11.49
C SER A 18 32.53 -7.72 12.60
N PRO A 19 33.17 -8.31 13.63
CA PRO A 19 32.48 -9.02 14.70
C PRO A 19 31.81 -8.08 15.73
N TYR A 20 31.80 -6.77 15.47
CA TYR A 20 31.20 -5.73 16.33
C TYR A 20 30.27 -4.79 15.55
N ALA A 21 29.50 -5.32 14.60
CA ALA A 21 28.34 -4.60 14.10
C ALA A 21 27.24 -4.60 15.18
N PRO A 22 26.76 -3.44 15.67
CA PRO A 22 25.64 -3.41 16.60
C PRO A 22 24.40 -4.01 15.92
N PRO A 23 23.54 -4.73 16.66
CA PRO A 23 22.31 -5.26 16.08
C PRO A 23 21.50 -4.10 15.50
N ASP A 24 21.22 -4.18 14.20
CA ASP A 24 20.30 -3.27 13.53
C ASP A 24 18.94 -3.35 14.25
N PRO A 25 18.39 -2.25 14.79
CA PRO A 25 17.06 -2.27 15.43
C PRO A 25 15.93 -2.52 14.42
N ARG A 26 16.22 -2.64 13.13
CA ARG A 26 15.29 -3.15 12.12
C ARG A 26 15.30 -4.68 12.09
N GLY A 27 14.77 -5.26 13.17
CA GLY A 27 14.33 -6.65 13.22
C GLY A 27 13.35 -6.98 12.09
N PRO A 28 13.14 -8.28 11.82
CA PRO A 28 12.67 -8.77 10.53
C PRO A 28 11.26 -8.26 10.21
N ALA A 29 11.14 -7.44 9.17
CA ALA A 29 9.87 -7.15 8.52
C ALA A 29 9.22 -8.41 7.88
N GLY A 30 9.87 -9.58 7.97
CA GLY A 30 9.37 -10.89 7.56
C GLY A 30 8.51 -11.63 8.59
N ASP A 31 8.62 -11.33 9.88
CA ASP A 31 7.96 -12.13 10.94
C ASP A 31 6.42 -11.93 10.99
N ARG A 32 5.89 -10.81 10.47
CA ARG A 32 4.42 -10.63 10.33
C ARG A 32 3.82 -11.37 9.13
N ARG A 33 4.64 -11.87 8.19
CA ARG A 33 4.15 -12.60 7.02
C ARG A 33 4.04 -14.10 7.33
N ASP A 34 4.91 -14.62 8.20
CA ASP A 34 4.97 -16.06 8.53
C ASP A 34 3.91 -16.53 9.55
N ARG A 35 3.34 -15.64 10.38
CA ARG A 35 2.30 -16.03 11.36
C ARG A 35 0.90 -16.29 10.79
N ARG A 36 0.68 -16.06 9.49
CA ARG A 36 -0.66 -16.08 8.84
C ARG A 36 -1.06 -17.40 8.19
N GLY A 37 -0.26 -18.47 8.37
CA GLY A 37 -0.51 -19.78 7.76
C GLY A 37 -0.78 -20.93 8.73
N ALA A 38 -0.93 -20.69 10.03
CA ALA A 38 -1.22 -21.73 11.01
C ALA A 38 -2.72 -21.73 11.36
N ALA A 39 -3.38 -22.88 11.31
CA ALA A 39 -4.81 -23.08 11.57
C ALA A 39 -5.32 -22.19 12.71
N ARG A 40 -6.17 -21.22 12.36
CA ARG A 40 -6.73 -20.24 13.29
C ARG A 40 -8.10 -20.70 13.78
N ASP A 41 -8.37 -20.48 15.05
CA ASP A 41 -9.73 -20.51 15.58
C ASP A 41 -10.54 -19.39 14.89
N TRP A 42 -11.82 -19.65 14.56
CA TRP A 42 -12.74 -18.65 14.04
C TRP A 42 -12.79 -17.39 14.90
N ARG A 43 -12.66 -17.53 16.23
CA ARG A 43 -12.62 -16.36 17.12
C ARG A 43 -11.42 -15.47 16.84
N GLN A 44 -10.23 -16.06 16.78
CA GLN A 44 -9.00 -15.35 16.48
C GLN A 44 -9.07 -14.72 15.08
N ALA A 45 -9.60 -15.43 14.08
CA ALA A 45 -9.75 -14.89 12.74
C ALA A 45 -10.68 -13.66 12.71
N LEU A 46 -11.79 -13.69 13.46
CA LEU A 46 -12.70 -12.55 13.57
C LEU A 46 -12.08 -11.39 14.35
N ASP A 47 -11.34 -11.66 15.43
CA ASP A 47 -10.64 -10.63 16.21
C ASP A 47 -9.60 -9.88 15.33
N GLU A 48 -8.86 -10.61 14.50
CA GLU A 48 -7.89 -10.02 13.58
C GLU A 48 -8.58 -9.17 12.49
N LEU A 49 -9.69 -9.66 11.93
CA LEU A 49 -10.47 -8.92 10.94
C LEU A 49 -11.10 -7.65 11.53
N GLU A 50 -11.54 -7.70 12.78
CA GLU A 50 -12.02 -6.52 13.51
C GLU A 50 -10.88 -5.51 13.72
N GLY A 51 -9.69 -5.96 14.08
CA GLY A 51 -8.50 -5.11 14.19
C GLY A 51 -8.16 -4.40 12.87
N ASP A 52 -8.14 -5.13 11.75
CA ASP A 52 -7.86 -4.56 10.43
C ASP A 52 -8.88 -3.48 10.04
N VAL A 53 -10.15 -3.64 10.44
CA VAL A 53 -11.21 -2.65 10.21
C VAL A 53 -11.01 -1.40 11.04
N LEU A 54 -10.64 -1.54 12.31
CA LEU A 54 -10.35 -0.41 13.19
C LEU A 54 -9.14 0.39 12.68
N ASP A 55 -8.08 -0.30 12.25
CA ASP A 55 -6.91 0.33 11.62
C ASP A 55 -7.30 1.13 10.37
N ALA A 56 -8.17 0.57 9.52
CA ALA A 56 -8.69 1.25 8.34
C ALA A 56 -9.50 2.50 8.69
N GLN A 57 -10.33 2.43 9.73
CA GLN A 57 -11.11 3.58 10.21
C GLN A 57 -10.22 4.67 10.81
N GLU A 58 -9.20 4.29 11.58
CA GLU A 58 -8.26 5.26 12.12
C GLU A 58 -7.49 5.97 11.00
N LEU A 59 -7.09 5.23 9.97
CA LEU A 59 -6.46 5.80 8.77
C LEU A 59 -7.38 6.82 8.07
N LEU A 60 -8.65 6.47 7.88
CA LEU A 60 -9.67 7.38 7.34
C LEU A 60 -9.82 8.64 8.20
N ALA A 61 -9.90 8.48 9.52
CA ALA A 61 -10.08 9.58 10.47
C ALA A 61 -8.90 10.56 10.45
N ARG A 62 -7.66 10.06 10.27
CA ARG A 62 -6.46 10.89 10.11
C ARG A 62 -6.44 11.67 8.79
N GLY A 63 -7.24 11.27 7.79
CA GLY A 63 -7.46 12.03 6.56
C GLY A 63 -6.27 12.15 5.61
N ARG A 64 -5.20 11.36 5.79
CA ARG A 64 -3.99 11.42 4.95
C ARG A 64 -4.20 10.74 3.60
N ALA A 65 -4.50 11.54 2.59
CA ALA A 65 -4.90 11.08 1.25
C ALA A 65 -3.86 10.17 0.55
N GLU A 66 -2.56 10.36 0.78
CA GLU A 66 -1.49 9.52 0.21
C GLU A 66 -1.48 8.11 0.82
N GLU A 67 -1.71 8.00 2.12
CA GLU A 67 -1.75 6.72 2.80
C GLU A 67 -3.02 5.95 2.43
N ILE A 68 -4.16 6.65 2.35
CA ILE A 68 -5.43 6.10 1.86
C ILE A 68 -5.28 5.62 0.40
N ALA A 69 -4.58 6.37 -0.46
CA ALA A 69 -4.32 5.93 -1.84
C ALA A 69 -3.46 4.66 -1.93
N THR A 70 -2.61 4.39 -0.93
CA THR A 70 -1.80 3.17 -0.86
C THR A 70 -2.63 1.94 -0.49
N TRP A 71 -3.83 2.14 0.06
CA TRP A 71 -4.74 1.06 0.46
C TRP A 71 -5.16 0.15 -0.71
N GLY A 72 -5.31 0.71 -1.92
CA GLY A 72 -5.63 -0.08 -3.11
C GLY A 72 -4.63 -1.21 -3.38
N ARG A 73 -3.32 -0.92 -3.23
CA ARG A 73 -2.27 -1.93 -3.37
C ARG A 73 -2.28 -2.95 -2.23
N ARG A 74 -2.55 -2.52 -0.99
CA ARG A 74 -2.66 -3.43 0.15
C ARG A 74 -3.81 -4.42 -0.03
N ALA A 75 -4.92 -3.97 -0.62
CA ALA A 75 -6.08 -4.83 -0.88
C ALA A 75 -5.77 -5.94 -1.89
N GLU A 76 -4.90 -5.71 -2.88
CA GLU A 76 -4.46 -6.72 -3.84
C GLU A 76 -3.65 -7.85 -3.18
N ASP A 77 -2.89 -7.53 -2.14
CA ASP A 77 -2.08 -8.50 -1.37
C ASP A 77 -2.88 -9.23 -0.27
N TRP A 78 -4.17 -8.93 -0.11
CA TRP A 78 -4.97 -9.51 0.97
C TRP A 78 -5.36 -10.96 0.67
N ILE A 79 -4.97 -11.87 1.58
CA ILE A 79 -5.30 -13.28 1.51
C ILE A 79 -6.35 -13.58 2.60
N PRO A 80 -7.56 -14.04 2.23
CA PRO A 80 -8.57 -14.41 3.20
C PRO A 80 -8.11 -15.60 4.05
N PRO A 81 -8.50 -15.67 5.34
CA PRO A 81 -8.19 -16.83 6.16
C PRO A 81 -8.88 -18.07 5.59
N HIS A 82 -8.11 -19.15 5.46
CA HIS A 82 -8.54 -20.44 4.93
C HIS A 82 -8.41 -21.52 6.02
N ASP A 83 -8.91 -22.72 5.75
CA ASP A 83 -8.84 -23.89 6.64
C ASP A 83 -9.50 -23.74 8.03
N LEU A 84 -10.41 -22.77 8.20
CA LEU A 84 -11.15 -22.56 9.46
C LEU A 84 -12.31 -23.54 9.69
N GLY A 85 -12.71 -24.30 8.66
CA GLY A 85 -13.94 -25.10 8.70
C GLY A 85 -15.22 -24.25 8.74
N PRO A 86 -16.39 -24.85 9.02
CA PRO A 86 -17.66 -24.12 9.07
C PRO A 86 -17.71 -23.13 10.24
N LEU A 87 -18.29 -21.94 10.01
CA LEU A 87 -18.47 -20.92 11.04
C LEU A 87 -19.40 -21.41 12.16
N PRO A 88 -18.95 -21.40 13.44
CA PRO A 88 -19.77 -21.74 14.59
C PRO A 88 -21.04 -20.87 14.69
N PRO A 89 -22.20 -21.44 15.08
CA PRO A 89 -23.46 -20.72 15.11
C PRO A 89 -23.47 -19.53 16.08
N ASP A 90 -22.73 -19.62 17.19
CA ASP A 90 -22.56 -18.55 18.18
C ASP A 90 -21.82 -17.33 17.62
N LEU A 91 -21.01 -17.50 16.57
CA LEU A 91 -20.23 -16.43 15.94
C LEU A 91 -20.91 -15.82 14.71
N ARG A 92 -22.03 -16.39 14.24
CA ARG A 92 -22.72 -15.93 13.02
C ARG A 92 -23.15 -14.48 13.09
N GLU A 93 -23.77 -14.08 14.19
CA GLU A 93 -24.22 -12.70 14.35
C GLU A 93 -23.05 -11.72 14.40
N ARG A 94 -21.98 -12.08 15.12
CA ARG A 94 -20.74 -11.28 15.19
C ARG A 94 -20.13 -11.10 13.80
N ALA A 95 -19.94 -12.20 13.07
CA ALA A 95 -19.40 -12.17 11.72
C ALA A 95 -20.27 -11.34 10.75
N ALA A 96 -21.60 -11.45 10.86
CA ALA A 96 -22.51 -10.66 10.03
C ALA A 96 -22.39 -9.15 10.30
N ARG A 97 -22.36 -8.75 11.58
CA ARG A 97 -22.17 -7.34 11.97
C ARG A 97 -20.81 -6.82 11.50
N LEU A 98 -19.76 -7.60 11.66
CA LEU A 98 -18.42 -7.27 11.18
C LEU A 98 -18.41 -7.07 9.66
N LEU A 99 -19.05 -7.96 8.90
CA LEU A 99 -19.12 -7.83 7.45
C LEU A 99 -19.85 -6.55 7.02
N GLN A 100 -20.98 -6.20 7.65
CA GLN A 100 -21.68 -4.96 7.36
C GLN A 100 -20.80 -3.73 7.64
N HIS A 101 -20.07 -3.75 8.75
CA HIS A 101 -19.14 -2.69 9.10
C HIS A 101 -17.98 -2.60 8.10
N GLN A 102 -17.42 -3.73 7.68
CA GLN A 102 -16.38 -3.81 6.65
C GLN A 102 -16.84 -3.16 5.34
N LEU A 103 -18.06 -3.45 4.89
CA LEU A 103 -18.61 -2.88 3.66
C LEU A 103 -18.76 -1.36 3.76
N ALA A 104 -19.28 -0.86 4.89
CA ALA A 104 -19.42 0.58 5.10
C ALA A 104 -18.06 1.32 5.12
N VAL A 105 -17.04 0.72 5.73
CA VAL A 105 -15.68 1.29 5.74
C VAL A 105 -15.03 1.22 4.36
N ALA A 106 -15.23 0.12 3.63
CA ALA A 106 -14.72 -0.05 2.28
C ALA A 106 -15.32 0.99 1.31
N GLU A 107 -16.61 1.27 1.43
CA GLU A 107 -17.29 2.32 0.64
C GLU A 107 -16.65 3.69 0.89
N HIS A 108 -16.49 4.07 2.16
CA HIS A 108 -15.85 5.35 2.50
C HIS A 108 -14.38 5.41 2.02
N LEU A 109 -13.62 4.32 2.12
CA LEU A 109 -12.26 4.25 1.55
C LEU A 109 -12.26 4.49 0.04
N ALA A 110 -13.14 3.81 -0.71
CA ALA A 110 -13.22 3.93 -2.17
C ALA A 110 -13.55 5.36 -2.61
N GLU A 111 -14.49 6.01 -1.92
CA GLU A 111 -14.85 7.41 -2.15
C GLU A 111 -13.66 8.35 -1.97
N ARG A 112 -12.91 8.20 -0.86
CA ARG A 112 -11.74 9.05 -0.56
C ARG A 112 -10.60 8.85 -1.55
N ILE A 113 -10.34 7.61 -1.96
CA ILE A 113 -9.35 7.30 -3.00
C ILE A 113 -9.73 7.99 -4.32
N THR A 114 -10.98 7.85 -4.75
CA THR A 114 -11.49 8.46 -5.98
C THR A 114 -11.45 9.99 -5.94
N GLN A 115 -11.81 10.59 -4.80
CA GLN A 115 -11.73 12.04 -4.60
C GLN A 115 -10.28 12.55 -4.71
N SER A 116 -9.33 11.84 -4.09
CA SER A 116 -7.91 12.19 -4.15
C SER A 116 -7.36 12.13 -5.58
N GLN A 117 -7.73 11.10 -6.35
CA GLN A 117 -7.33 10.97 -7.76
C GLN A 117 -7.84 12.15 -8.61
N LYS A 118 -9.13 12.49 -8.48
CA LYS A 118 -9.72 13.64 -9.19
C LYS A 118 -9.01 14.96 -8.88
N GLN A 119 -8.64 15.18 -7.62
CA GLN A 119 -7.89 16.37 -7.21
C GLN A 119 -6.50 16.42 -7.87
N ARG A 120 -5.78 15.29 -7.91
CA ARG A 120 -4.48 15.20 -8.59
C ARG A 120 -4.59 15.46 -10.09
N ASP A 121 -5.61 14.91 -10.76
CA ASP A 121 -5.82 15.12 -12.19
C ASP A 121 -6.10 16.59 -12.53
N VAL A 122 -6.91 17.28 -11.71
CA VAL A 122 -7.18 18.71 -11.87
C VAL A 122 -5.90 19.52 -11.66
N ALA A 123 -5.12 19.23 -10.62
CA ALA A 123 -3.85 19.90 -10.36
C ALA A 123 -2.83 19.70 -11.51
N ALA A 124 -2.77 18.48 -12.07
CA ALA A 124 -1.92 18.18 -13.21
C ALA A 124 -2.35 19.00 -14.45
N ARG A 125 -3.65 19.07 -14.75
CA ARG A 125 -4.17 19.88 -15.86
C ARG A 125 -3.86 21.37 -15.70
N MET A 126 -3.96 21.91 -14.49
CA MET A 126 -3.58 23.29 -14.22
C MET A 126 -2.08 23.53 -14.41
N SER A 127 -1.24 22.56 -14.00
CA SER A 127 0.22 22.67 -14.08
C SER A 127 0.76 22.61 -15.52
N TYR A 128 0.09 21.87 -16.40
CA TYR A 128 0.47 21.72 -17.81
C TYR A 128 -0.39 22.55 -18.78
N ALA A 129 -1.29 23.41 -18.27
CA ALA A 129 -2.07 24.28 -19.13
C ALA A 129 -1.12 25.28 -19.83
N PRO A 130 -1.15 25.39 -21.18
CA PRO A 130 -0.32 26.36 -21.87
C PRO A 130 -0.68 27.77 -21.38
N ALA A 131 0.34 28.58 -21.10
CA ALA A 131 0.15 29.98 -20.75
C ALA A 131 -0.77 30.61 -21.80
N ARG A 132 -1.91 31.16 -21.34
CA ARG A 132 -2.90 31.79 -22.21
C ARG A 132 -2.15 32.74 -23.16
N PRO A 133 -2.37 32.70 -24.49
CA PRO A 133 -1.68 33.58 -25.41
C PRO A 133 -1.89 35.02 -24.95
N VAL A 134 -0.82 35.66 -24.47
CA VAL A 134 -0.86 37.07 -24.11
C VAL A 134 -0.97 37.81 -25.44
N ALA A 135 -1.95 38.71 -25.56
CA ALA A 135 -2.12 39.49 -26.76
C ALA A 135 -0.85 40.35 -26.97
N SER A 136 0.00 39.95 -27.91
CA SER A 136 1.18 40.72 -28.29
C SER A 136 0.76 41.81 -29.27
N TYR A 137 0.83 43.07 -28.82
CA TYR A 137 0.65 44.22 -29.71
C TYR A 137 1.93 44.44 -30.53
N ILE A 138 1.82 44.37 -31.86
CA ILE A 138 2.92 44.75 -32.75
C ILE A 138 2.61 46.15 -33.27
N ASP A 139 3.38 47.12 -32.79
CA ASP A 139 3.40 48.47 -33.35
C ASP A 139 4.19 48.45 -34.67
N ARG A 140 3.52 48.76 -35.78
CA ARG A 140 4.21 49.02 -37.06
C ARG A 140 4.36 50.53 -37.22
N GLY A 141 5.52 51.03 -36.82
CA GLY A 141 5.99 52.36 -37.20
C GLY A 141 6.11 52.47 -38.72
N LEU A 142 5.59 53.58 -39.26
CA LEU A 142 5.54 53.96 -40.68
C LEU A 142 6.94 54.19 -41.29
#